data_AF-A0A9P8F1H1-F1
#
_entry.id   AF-A0A9P8F1H1-F1
#
_cell.length_a   1.000
_cell.length_b   1.000
_cell.length_c   1.000
_cell.angle_alpha   90.00
_cell.angle_beta   90.00
_cell.angle_gamma   90.00
#
_symmetry.space_group_name_H-M   'P 1'
#
loop_
_entity.id
_entity.type
_entity.pdbx_description
1 polymer ?
#
loop_
_entity_poly.entity_id
_entity_poly.type
_entity_poly.pdbx_seq_one_letter_code
_entity_poly.pdbx_strand_id
1 'polypeptide(L)'
;SEIWNQTIRLSVPNEDLPHAHVVLSIAEGNQFPFALAWIPLWDHQGAVCTHGQQTLALWDYSEYTASTVHGRGAYQMLPSRLDQLQVQDNTPMAALSVDVTLSSSTTPQDPTISSLLQWDGTTVQGLMPLLGGFKQAPDAEIVKFFKPVLTALDKILDVFYRVADDTGTGVSLGENFTERALSCLVHMLHLTRDRRFSSTKDLFDEYVQERHHSHDASKGVCRALRAFISRPYEVEDARELRSTLKVSGQVVKFITNRGESGSPRSTASLSNAVSSVLVALVNLMRNPREDLYGTQTIL
;
A
#
# COMPACT_ATOMS: atom_id res chain seq x y z
N SER A 1 -15.00 14.87 -34.24
CA SER A 1 -13.89 14.14 -33.60
C SER A 1 -13.43 13.07 -34.57
N GLU A 2 -12.12 12.97 -34.78
CA GLU A 2 -11.55 11.86 -35.52
C GLU A 2 -11.35 10.67 -34.57
N ILE A 3 -11.55 9.44 -35.05
CA ILE A 3 -11.49 8.22 -34.23
C ILE A 3 -10.50 7.27 -34.89
N TRP A 4 -9.41 6.95 -34.19
CA TRP A 4 -8.35 6.10 -34.74
C TRP A 4 -8.55 4.60 -34.43
N ASN A 5 -9.20 4.24 -33.32
CA ASN A 5 -9.46 2.83 -32.93
C ASN A 5 -8.25 1.90 -33.07
N GLN A 6 -7.04 2.41 -32.82
CA GLN A 6 -5.82 1.63 -32.88
C GLN A 6 -5.37 1.25 -31.47
N THR A 7 -4.88 0.02 -31.33
CA THR A 7 -4.25 -0.46 -30.10
C THR A 7 -2.79 -0.73 -30.38
N ILE A 8 -1.92 -0.04 -29.64
CA ILE A 8 -0.48 -0.22 -29.71
C ILE A 8 -0.05 -0.88 -28.41
N ARG A 9 0.69 -1.99 -28.51
CA ARG A 9 1.28 -2.67 -27.35
C ARG A 9 2.74 -2.23 -27.21
N LEU A 10 3.07 -1.69 -26.04
CA LEU A 10 4.43 -1.34 -25.67
C LEU A 10 4.94 -2.35 -24.63
N SER A 11 6.18 -2.80 -24.79
CA SER A 11 6.89 -3.63 -23.82
C SER A 11 8.10 -2.83 -23.34
N VAL A 12 8.04 -2.37 -22.10
CA VAL A 12 9.10 -1.57 -21.46
C VAL A 12 9.67 -2.38 -20.30
N PRO A 13 11.00 -2.53 -20.18
CA PRO A 13 11.62 -3.15 -19.00
C PRO A 13 11.25 -2.40 -17.71
N ASN A 14 11.14 -3.11 -16.59
CA ASN A 14 10.71 -2.49 -15.33
C ASN A 14 11.71 -1.46 -14.80
N GLU A 15 13.00 -1.70 -15.04
CA GLU A 15 14.10 -0.82 -14.69
C GLU A 15 14.05 0.53 -15.43
N ASP A 16 13.48 0.55 -16.64
CA ASP A 16 13.38 1.75 -17.47
C ASP A 16 12.07 2.51 -17.23
N LEU A 17 11.06 1.85 -16.64
CA LEU A 17 9.72 2.41 -16.42
C LEU A 17 9.73 3.79 -15.73
N PRO A 18 10.54 4.02 -14.65
CA PRO A 18 10.61 5.31 -13.97
C PRO A 18 11.08 6.48 -14.84
N HIS A 19 11.75 6.20 -15.97
CA HIS A 19 12.30 7.20 -16.87
C HIS A 19 11.61 7.20 -18.24
N ALA A 20 10.74 6.22 -18.49
CA ALA A 20 10.06 6.04 -19.76
C ALA A 20 8.79 6.90 -19.87
N HIS A 21 8.52 7.32 -21.10
CA HIS A 21 7.33 8.09 -21.47
C HIS A 21 7.02 7.80 -22.93
N VAL A 22 5.75 7.95 -23.30
CA VAL A 22 5.28 7.81 -24.68
C VAL A 22 5.08 9.20 -25.24
N VAL A 23 5.64 9.48 -26.41
CA VAL A 23 5.40 10.71 -27.16
C VAL A 23 4.56 10.38 -28.38
N LEU A 24 3.45 11.08 -28.54
CA LEU A 24 2.57 10.99 -29.70
C LEU A 24 2.76 12.26 -30.53
N SER A 25 3.29 12.11 -31.74
CA SER A 25 3.46 13.21 -32.69
C SER A 25 2.42 13.08 -33.81
N ILE A 26 1.71 14.15 -34.10
CA ILE A 26 0.66 14.19 -35.14
C ILE A 26 1.19 14.94 -36.34
N ALA A 27 1.11 14.30 -37.51
CA ALA A 27 1.52 14.85 -38.79
C ALA A 27 0.45 14.57 -39.86
N GLU A 28 0.36 15.43 -40.86
CA GLU A 28 -0.44 15.18 -42.06
C GLU A 28 0.42 14.50 -43.12
N GLY A 29 0.20 13.20 -43.35
CA GLY A 29 1.00 12.42 -44.29
C GLY A 29 2.49 12.36 -43.90
N ASN A 30 3.37 12.73 -44.82
CA ASN A 30 4.83 12.74 -44.60
C ASN A 30 5.37 14.13 -44.19
N GLN A 31 4.49 15.05 -43.79
CA GLN A 31 4.91 16.37 -43.33
C GLN A 31 5.55 16.29 -41.94
N PHE A 32 6.25 17.36 -41.56
CA PHE A 32 6.74 17.49 -40.20
C PHE A 32 5.55 17.52 -39.22
N PRO A 33 5.66 16.89 -38.03
CA PRO A 33 4.58 16.92 -37.05
C PRO A 33 4.22 18.36 -36.66
N PHE A 34 2.92 18.63 -36.55
CA PHE A 34 2.42 19.94 -36.12
C PHE A 34 1.91 19.92 -34.69
N ALA A 35 1.70 18.73 -34.09
CA ALA A 35 1.24 18.62 -32.72
C ALA A 35 1.89 17.47 -31.96
N LEU A 36 1.95 17.60 -30.64
CA LEU A 36 2.57 16.66 -29.71
C LEU A 36 1.68 16.44 -28.48
N ALA A 37 1.51 15.19 -28.09
CA ALA A 37 1.02 14.79 -26.77
C ALA A 37 2.01 13.82 -26.13
N TRP A 38 1.97 13.65 -24.82
CA TRP A 38 2.86 12.72 -24.14
C TRP A 38 2.20 12.07 -22.92
N ILE A 39 2.68 10.87 -22.57
CA ILE A 39 2.19 10.07 -21.44
C ILE A 39 3.39 9.68 -20.59
N PRO A 40 3.54 10.16 -19.34
CA PRO A 40 4.51 9.58 -18.42
C PRO A 40 4.10 8.13 -18.10
N LEU A 41 5.03 7.18 -18.14
CA LEU A 41 4.74 5.80 -17.71
C LEU A 41 4.88 5.63 -16.19
N TRP A 42 5.49 6.61 -15.53
CA TRP A 42 5.68 6.68 -14.09
C TRP A 42 5.23 8.04 -13.57
N ASP A 43 4.41 8.05 -12.53
CA ASP A 43 3.95 9.28 -11.92
C ASP A 43 4.96 9.85 -10.91
N HIS A 44 4.76 11.10 -10.51
CA HIS A 44 5.58 11.74 -9.48
C HIS A 44 5.36 11.18 -8.07
N GLN A 45 4.33 10.36 -7.87
CA GLN A 45 3.97 9.73 -6.60
C GLN A 45 4.58 8.32 -6.44
N GLY A 46 5.38 7.88 -7.41
CA GLY A 46 6.09 6.61 -7.33
C GLY A 46 5.28 5.41 -7.84
N ALA A 47 4.24 5.62 -8.64
CA ALA A 47 3.40 4.56 -9.20
C ALA A 47 3.39 4.58 -10.73
N VAL A 48 3.00 3.44 -11.33
CA VAL A 48 2.79 3.36 -12.78
C VAL A 48 1.59 4.23 -13.16
N CYS A 49 1.61 4.80 -14.36
CA CYS A 49 0.53 5.66 -14.85
C CYS A 49 -0.88 5.04 -14.69
N THR A 50 -1.88 5.88 -14.47
CA THR A 50 -3.23 5.42 -14.15
C THR A 50 -3.86 4.63 -15.30
N HIS A 51 -4.33 3.42 -15.03
CA HIS A 51 -5.07 2.61 -15.99
C HIS A 51 -6.39 3.28 -16.42
N GLY A 52 -6.76 3.16 -17.69
CA GLY A 52 -8.05 3.54 -18.24
C GLY A 52 -8.01 4.76 -19.16
N GLN A 53 -9.19 5.35 -19.39
CA GLN A 53 -9.35 6.47 -20.30
C GLN A 53 -8.71 7.74 -19.75
N GLN A 54 -7.85 8.37 -20.54
CA GLN A 54 -7.19 9.63 -20.22
C GLN A 54 -7.43 10.65 -21.33
N THR A 55 -7.53 11.93 -20.96
CA THR A 55 -7.62 13.04 -21.91
C THR A 55 -6.32 13.83 -21.87
N LEU A 56 -5.48 13.61 -22.88
CA LEU A 56 -4.18 14.25 -23.02
C LEU A 56 -4.32 15.68 -23.57
N ALA A 57 -3.44 16.56 -23.11
CA ALA A 57 -3.26 17.88 -23.69
C ALA A 57 -2.46 17.76 -24.99
N LEU A 58 -3.00 18.31 -26.08
CA LEU A 58 -2.31 18.36 -27.37
C LEU A 58 -1.64 19.74 -27.54
N TRP A 59 -0.32 19.74 -27.62
CA TRP A 59 0.51 20.92 -27.72
C TRP A 59 1.01 21.15 -29.14
N ASP A 60 1.37 22.39 -29.46
CA ASP A 60 2.01 22.75 -30.71
C ASP A 60 3.39 22.11 -30.81
N TYR A 61 3.67 21.44 -31.93
CA TYR A 61 4.99 20.88 -32.20
C TYR A 61 5.89 21.98 -32.77
N SER A 62 6.51 22.74 -31.86
CA SER A 62 7.40 23.86 -32.16
C SER A 62 8.87 23.51 -31.91
N GLU A 63 9.77 24.44 -32.27
CA GLU A 63 11.19 24.35 -31.92
C GLU A 63 11.39 24.18 -30.40
N TYR A 64 10.56 24.84 -29.57
CA TYR A 64 10.63 24.69 -28.13
C TYR A 64 10.28 23.26 -27.70
N THR A 65 9.12 22.73 -28.07
CA THR A 65 8.69 21.38 -27.66
C THR A 65 9.58 20.28 -28.22
N ALA A 66 10.22 20.52 -29.37
CA ALA A 66 11.21 19.60 -29.95
C ALA A 66 12.59 19.67 -29.27
N SER A 67 12.85 20.70 -28.45
CA SER A 67 14.15 20.91 -27.82
C SER A 67 14.36 20.07 -26.56
N THR A 68 15.62 19.97 -26.13
CA THR A 68 16.03 19.32 -24.89
C THR A 68 16.44 20.36 -23.87
N VAL A 69 15.84 20.33 -22.69
CA VAL A 69 16.12 21.21 -21.55
C VAL A 69 16.60 20.34 -20.39
N HIS A 70 17.84 20.56 -19.93
CA HIS A 70 18.47 19.76 -18.86
C HIS A 70 18.45 18.25 -19.12
N GLY A 71 18.69 17.82 -20.36
CA GLY A 71 18.70 16.41 -20.75
C GLY A 71 17.32 15.75 -20.85
N ARG A 72 16.22 16.52 -20.67
CA ARG A 72 14.83 16.06 -20.85
C ARG A 72 14.18 16.81 -22.01
N GLY A 73 13.21 16.19 -22.68
CA GLY A 73 12.44 16.90 -23.70
C GLY A 73 11.69 18.08 -23.06
N ALA A 74 11.76 19.27 -23.66
CA ALA A 74 11.14 20.47 -23.11
C ALA A 74 9.62 20.30 -22.91
N TYR A 75 8.98 19.48 -23.74
CA TYR A 75 7.56 19.12 -23.60
C TYR A 75 7.21 18.48 -22.24
N GLN A 76 8.16 17.87 -21.52
CA GLN A 76 7.92 17.30 -20.19
C GLN A 76 7.66 18.37 -19.11
N MET A 77 7.96 19.64 -19.41
CA MET A 77 7.60 20.77 -18.56
C MET A 77 6.14 21.20 -18.74
N LEU A 78 5.47 20.71 -19.78
CA LEU A 78 4.07 20.99 -20.05
C LEU A 78 3.17 19.89 -19.45
N PRO A 79 1.99 20.24 -18.93
CA PRO A 79 1.02 19.26 -18.46
C PRO A 79 0.70 18.20 -19.52
N SER A 80 0.76 16.92 -19.12
CA SER A 80 0.47 15.78 -20.01
C SER A 80 -1.03 15.62 -20.25
N ARG A 81 -1.85 15.98 -19.26
CA ARG A 81 -3.31 15.78 -19.24
C ARG A 81 -4.03 17.10 -19.00
N LEU A 82 -5.27 17.19 -19.50
CA LEU A 82 -6.07 18.40 -19.32
C LEU A 82 -6.46 18.68 -17.86
N ASP A 83 -6.63 17.65 -17.04
CA ASP A 83 -6.95 17.78 -15.61
C ASP A 83 -5.80 18.37 -14.78
N GLN A 84 -4.58 18.40 -15.33
CA GLN A 84 -3.40 18.98 -14.71
C GLN A 84 -3.21 20.46 -15.02
N LEU A 85 -3.97 21.02 -15.98
CA LEU A 85 -3.85 22.43 -16.36
C LEU A 85 -4.37 23.33 -15.23
N GLN A 86 -3.53 24.27 -14.78
CA GLN A 86 -3.99 25.37 -13.93
C GLN A 86 -4.63 26.44 -14.82
N VAL A 87 -5.57 27.22 -14.27
CA VAL A 87 -6.40 28.21 -14.99
C VAL A 87 -5.58 29.31 -15.71
N GLN A 88 -4.29 29.43 -15.42
CA GLN A 88 -3.38 30.44 -16.00
C GLN A 88 -2.29 29.88 -16.93
N ASP A 89 -2.27 28.58 -17.21
CA ASP A 89 -1.25 27.98 -18.08
C ASP A 89 -1.63 28.08 -19.57
N ASN A 90 -0.61 27.98 -20.45
CA ASN A 90 -0.76 27.95 -21.91
C ASN A 90 -1.93 27.06 -22.34
N THR A 91 -2.76 27.55 -23.27
CA THR A 91 -3.91 26.78 -23.75
C THR A 91 -3.45 25.70 -24.71
N PRO A 92 -3.80 24.41 -24.48
CA PRO A 92 -3.52 23.35 -25.44
C PRO A 92 -4.29 23.59 -26.74
N MET A 93 -3.74 23.16 -27.87
CA MET A 93 -4.39 23.29 -29.18
C MET A 93 -5.67 22.46 -29.26
N ALA A 94 -5.64 21.26 -28.67
CA ALA A 94 -6.76 20.33 -28.65
C ALA A 94 -6.59 19.30 -27.53
N ALA A 95 -7.48 18.31 -27.53
CA ALA A 95 -7.47 17.20 -26.59
C ALA A 95 -7.37 15.88 -27.35
N LEU A 96 -6.59 14.93 -26.82
CA LEU A 96 -6.50 13.57 -27.35
C LEU A 96 -7.00 12.57 -26.30
N SER A 97 -8.10 11.88 -26.59
CA SER A 97 -8.58 10.77 -25.75
C SER A 97 -7.80 9.50 -26.08
N VAL A 98 -7.17 8.91 -25.07
CA VAL A 98 -6.48 7.61 -25.16
C VAL A 98 -7.02 6.67 -24.09
N ASP A 99 -6.97 5.38 -24.34
CA ASP A 99 -7.22 4.35 -23.32
C ASP A 99 -5.91 3.62 -23.02
N VAL A 100 -5.49 3.65 -21.76
CA VAL A 100 -4.22 3.07 -21.31
C VAL A 100 -4.50 1.79 -20.55
N THR A 101 -4.18 0.65 -21.15
CA THR A 101 -4.26 -0.65 -20.48
C THR A 101 -2.87 -1.15 -20.08
N LEU A 102 -2.69 -1.43 -18.80
CA LEU A 102 -1.44 -1.96 -18.23
C LEU A 102 -1.57 -3.47 -18.03
N SER A 103 -0.81 -4.25 -18.79
CA SER A 103 -0.73 -5.70 -18.62
C SER A 103 0.39 -6.06 -17.65
N SER A 104 0.04 -6.41 -16.41
CA SER A 104 0.92 -7.04 -15.42
C SER A 104 2.25 -6.30 -15.15
N SER A 105 2.17 -5.19 -14.44
CA SER A 105 3.34 -4.58 -13.81
C SER A 105 3.80 -5.40 -12.59
N THR A 106 5.10 -5.57 -12.40
CA THR A 106 5.69 -5.98 -11.10
C THR A 106 5.67 -4.83 -10.08
N THR A 107 5.13 -3.68 -10.47
CA THR A 107 5.06 -2.44 -9.68
C THR A 107 3.60 -2.07 -9.38
N PRO A 108 3.30 -1.57 -8.18
CA PRO A 108 1.95 -1.07 -7.85
C PRO A 108 1.54 0.14 -8.70
N GLN A 109 0.24 0.25 -8.95
CA GLN A 109 -0.46 1.39 -9.53
C GLN A 109 -1.02 2.33 -8.45
N ASP A 110 -1.36 1.80 -7.27
CA ASP A 110 -1.80 2.57 -6.12
C ASP A 110 -0.57 3.19 -5.41
N PRO A 111 -0.55 4.51 -5.20
CA PRO A 111 0.59 5.20 -4.60
C PRO A 111 0.79 4.84 -3.13
N THR A 112 -0.26 4.44 -2.41
CA THR A 112 -0.18 3.97 -1.02
C THR A 112 0.52 2.61 -0.96
N ILE A 113 0.15 1.68 -1.84
CA ILE A 113 0.83 0.38 -1.93
C ILE A 113 2.27 0.57 -2.37
N SER A 114 2.54 1.39 -3.40
CA SER A 114 3.90 1.64 -3.87
C SER A 114 4.79 2.23 -2.77
N SER A 115 4.31 3.28 -2.09
CA SER A 115 5.02 3.92 -0.97
C SER A 115 5.21 2.97 0.20
N LEU A 116 4.26 2.07 0.47
CA LEU A 116 4.40 1.08 1.54
C LEU A 116 5.45 0.02 1.21
N LEU A 117 5.63 -0.35 -0.06
CA LEU A 117 6.71 -1.24 -0.47
C LEU A 117 8.10 -0.58 -0.38
N GLN A 118 8.16 0.76 -0.46
CA GLN A 118 9.37 1.59 -0.38
C GLN A 118 9.48 2.35 0.96
N TRP A 119 8.83 1.84 2.01
CA TRP A 119 8.69 2.55 3.27
C TRP A 119 10.02 2.79 4.00
N ASP A 120 11.06 2.01 3.69
CA ASP A 120 12.41 2.17 4.24
C ASP A 120 13.06 3.50 3.86
N GLY A 121 12.67 4.09 2.73
CA GLY A 121 13.03 5.46 2.34
C GLY A 121 12.11 6.54 2.90
N THR A 122 11.01 6.17 3.58
CA THR A 122 9.99 7.11 4.08
C THR A 122 10.34 7.63 5.47
N THR A 123 10.09 8.91 5.73
CA THR A 123 10.26 9.47 7.08
C THR A 123 9.27 8.84 8.06
N VAL A 124 9.64 8.74 9.34
CA VAL A 124 8.73 8.23 10.39
C VAL A 124 7.40 9.01 10.39
N GLN A 125 7.45 10.33 10.15
CA GLN A 125 6.25 11.17 10.07
C GLN A 125 5.35 10.83 8.87
N GLY A 126 5.92 10.42 7.72
CA GLY A 126 5.18 10.02 6.53
C GLY A 126 4.57 8.62 6.62
N LEU A 127 5.10 7.75 7.48
CA LEU A 127 4.63 6.36 7.60
C LEU A 127 3.25 6.25 8.27
N MET A 128 2.92 7.12 9.22
CA MET A 128 1.63 7.03 9.93
C MET A 128 0.43 7.34 9.01
N PRO A 129 0.44 8.44 8.22
CA PRO A 129 -0.58 8.66 7.19
C PRO A 129 -0.65 7.53 6.17
N LEU A 130 0.49 6.96 5.79
CA LEU A 130 0.57 5.86 4.83
C LEU A 130 -0.16 4.60 5.32
N LEU A 131 0.14 4.15 6.55
CA LEU A 131 -0.59 3.05 7.19
C LEU A 131 -2.07 3.42 7.44
N GLY A 132 -2.37 4.72 7.60
CA GLY A 132 -3.71 5.24 7.70
C GLY A 132 -4.54 5.14 6.42
N GLY A 133 -3.90 5.29 5.27
CA GLY A 133 -4.45 5.24 3.91
C GLY A 133 -4.53 3.84 3.30
N PHE A 134 -3.90 2.84 3.92
CA PHE A 134 -3.79 1.49 3.36
C PHE A 134 -5.15 0.80 3.15
N LYS A 135 -6.10 0.98 4.06
CA LYS A 135 -7.44 0.35 3.96
C LYS A 135 -8.30 0.94 2.83
N GLN A 136 -7.90 2.08 2.28
CA GLN A 136 -8.55 2.76 1.17
C GLN A 136 -7.97 2.32 -0.19
N ALA A 137 -6.81 1.65 -0.19
CA ALA A 137 -6.22 1.13 -1.41
C ALA A 137 -7.09 -0.01 -2.00
N PRO A 138 -7.11 -0.20 -3.33
CA PRO A 138 -7.91 -1.24 -3.96
C PRO A 138 -7.53 -2.65 -3.50
N ASP A 139 -8.48 -3.42 -2.96
CA ASP A 139 -8.24 -4.79 -2.48
C ASP A 139 -7.60 -5.70 -3.53
N ALA A 140 -8.01 -5.57 -4.80
CA ALA A 140 -7.45 -6.35 -5.91
C ALA A 140 -5.95 -6.11 -6.09
N GLU A 141 -5.50 -4.89 -5.79
CA GLU A 141 -4.10 -4.53 -5.89
C GLU A 141 -3.30 -4.98 -4.66
N ILE A 142 -3.88 -4.86 -3.46
CA ILE A 142 -3.30 -5.44 -2.24
C ILE A 142 -3.06 -6.94 -2.43
N VAL A 143 -4.01 -7.66 -3.04
CA VAL A 143 -3.90 -9.10 -3.33
C VAL A 143 -2.82 -9.39 -4.37
N LYS A 144 -2.68 -8.55 -5.39
CA LYS A 144 -1.61 -8.70 -6.39
C LYS A 144 -0.22 -8.59 -5.75
N PHE A 145 -0.05 -7.70 -4.77
CA PHE A 145 1.21 -7.47 -4.05
C PHE A 145 1.23 -8.09 -2.65
N PHE A 146 0.46 -9.16 -2.42
CA PHE A 146 0.19 -9.68 -1.08
C PHE A 146 1.46 -10.04 -0.29
N LYS A 147 2.35 -10.87 -0.86
CA LYS A 147 3.62 -11.25 -0.20
C LYS A 147 4.55 -10.04 0.05
N PRO A 148 4.82 -9.15 -0.94
CA PRO A 148 5.57 -7.91 -0.70
C PRO A 148 5.01 -7.04 0.42
N VAL A 149 3.69 -6.83 0.44
CA VAL A 149 3.05 -6.00 1.47
C VAL A 149 3.14 -6.66 2.85
N LEU A 150 2.93 -7.98 2.96
CA LEU A 150 3.16 -8.71 4.22
C LEU A 150 4.60 -8.55 4.73
N THR A 151 5.56 -8.59 3.82
CA THR A 151 6.99 -8.40 4.14
C THR A 151 7.27 -7.00 4.65
N ALA A 152 6.68 -5.97 4.03
CA ALA A 152 6.78 -4.59 4.51
C ALA A 152 6.20 -4.44 5.92
N LEU A 153 5.00 -4.96 6.16
CA LEU A 153 4.35 -4.91 7.48
C LEU A 153 5.13 -5.67 8.56
N ASP A 154 5.68 -6.85 8.25
CA ASP A 154 6.51 -7.63 9.18
C ASP A 154 7.76 -6.84 9.61
N LYS A 155 8.43 -6.18 8.66
CA LYS A 155 9.58 -5.31 8.96
C LYS A 155 9.18 -4.06 9.77
N ILE A 156 8.03 -3.44 9.48
CA ILE A 156 7.52 -2.31 10.27
C ILE A 156 7.28 -2.74 11.72
N LEU A 157 6.62 -3.89 11.92
CA LEU A 157 6.39 -4.45 13.25
C LEU A 157 7.70 -4.75 13.98
N ASP A 158 8.70 -5.28 13.27
CA ASP A 158 10.05 -5.54 13.80
C ASP A 158 10.74 -4.27 14.31
N VAL A 159 10.78 -3.23 13.46
CA VAL A 159 11.46 -1.96 13.76
C VAL A 159 10.77 -1.23 14.90
N PHE A 160 9.45 -1.05 14.82
CA PHE A 160 8.71 -0.23 15.78
C PHE A 160 8.40 -0.93 17.09
N TYR A 161 8.52 -2.25 17.18
CA TYR A 161 8.43 -2.94 18.47
C TYR A 161 9.50 -2.46 19.46
N ARG A 162 10.72 -2.19 18.97
CA ARG A 162 11.87 -1.75 19.79
C ARG A 162 11.82 -0.27 20.16
N VAL A 163 10.95 0.51 19.52
CA VAL A 163 10.78 1.93 19.81
C VAL A 163 9.93 2.07 21.06
N ALA A 164 10.60 2.25 22.20
CA ALA A 164 10.00 2.77 23.41
C ALA A 164 10.19 4.29 23.41
N ASP A 165 9.16 5.05 23.77
CA ASP A 165 9.22 6.50 23.63
C ASP A 165 9.75 7.14 24.92
N ASP A 166 10.73 8.02 24.72
CA ASP A 166 11.36 8.94 25.68
C ASP A 166 10.70 10.33 25.63
N THR A 167 9.51 10.43 25.01
CA THR A 167 8.84 11.69 24.65
C THR A 167 8.00 12.30 25.76
N GLY A 168 7.88 11.65 26.93
CA GLY A 168 7.16 12.19 28.10
C GLY A 168 5.65 12.39 27.93
N THR A 169 5.06 11.99 26.79
CA THR A 169 3.63 12.18 26.46
C THR A 169 2.74 11.00 26.88
N GLY A 170 3.32 9.91 27.39
CA GLY A 170 2.58 8.75 27.88
C GLY A 170 1.96 7.84 26.81
N VAL A 171 2.01 8.22 25.52
CA VAL A 171 1.62 7.37 24.38
C VAL A 171 2.88 7.00 23.61
N SER A 172 3.23 5.72 23.59
CA SER A 172 4.47 5.29 22.95
C SER A 172 4.33 5.36 21.43
N LEU A 173 5.17 6.14 20.75
CA LEU A 173 5.22 6.22 19.28
C LEU A 173 5.23 4.83 18.62
N GLY A 174 6.03 3.89 19.14
CA GLY A 174 6.08 2.50 18.66
C GLY A 174 4.77 1.72 18.83
N GLU A 175 3.94 2.09 19.81
CA GLU A 175 2.62 1.49 20.02
C GLU A 175 1.65 1.89 18.90
N ASN A 176 1.57 3.19 18.58
CA ASN A 176 0.71 3.68 17.50
C ASN A 176 1.08 3.04 16.16
N PHE A 177 2.38 2.87 15.87
CA PHE A 177 2.83 2.20 14.65
C PHE A 177 2.50 0.70 14.65
N THR A 178 2.73 -0.01 15.76
CA THR A 178 2.42 -1.45 15.83
C THR A 178 0.91 -1.71 15.77
N GLU A 179 0.08 -0.86 16.38
CA GLU A 179 -1.39 -0.89 16.28
C GLU A 179 -1.85 -0.68 14.83
N ARG A 180 -1.35 0.36 14.15
CA ARG A 180 -1.74 0.65 12.76
C ARG A 180 -1.26 -0.42 11.80
N ALA A 181 -0.05 -0.94 11.97
CA ALA A 181 0.48 -2.05 11.19
C ALA A 181 -0.33 -3.34 11.40
N LEU A 182 -0.71 -3.65 12.66
CA LEU A 182 -1.61 -4.78 12.95
C LEU A 182 -2.97 -4.60 12.26
N SER A 183 -3.52 -3.39 12.27
CA SER A 183 -4.77 -3.09 11.59
C SER A 183 -4.71 -3.33 10.07
N CYS A 184 -3.59 -2.98 9.44
CA CYS A 184 -3.31 -3.28 8.02
C CYS A 184 -3.16 -4.79 7.77
N LEU A 185 -2.40 -5.47 8.63
CA LEU A 185 -2.22 -6.93 8.56
C LEU A 185 -3.56 -7.64 8.67
N VAL A 186 -4.41 -7.23 9.62
CA VAL A 186 -5.76 -7.79 9.80
C VAL A 186 -6.62 -7.55 8.56
N HIS A 187 -6.54 -6.38 7.92
CA HIS A 187 -7.23 -6.14 6.63
C HIS A 187 -6.81 -7.15 5.57
N MET A 188 -5.50 -7.36 5.38
CA MET A 188 -4.97 -8.36 4.45
C MET A 188 -5.44 -9.78 4.77
N LEU A 189 -5.47 -10.14 6.06
CA LEU A 189 -5.96 -11.46 6.48
C LEU A 189 -7.45 -11.64 6.19
N HIS A 190 -8.27 -10.58 6.25
CA HIS A 190 -9.67 -10.68 5.83
C HIS A 190 -9.80 -10.98 4.32
N LEU A 191 -8.89 -10.46 3.49
CA LEU A 191 -8.89 -10.74 2.05
C LEU A 191 -8.66 -12.23 1.75
N THR A 192 -7.92 -12.95 2.60
CA THR A 192 -7.75 -14.41 2.46
C THR A 192 -9.05 -15.21 2.65
N ARG A 193 -10.06 -14.61 3.29
CA ARG A 193 -11.38 -15.21 3.51
C ARG A 193 -12.38 -14.80 2.42
N ASP A 194 -12.03 -13.84 1.59
CA ASP A 194 -12.87 -13.39 0.48
C ASP A 194 -12.80 -14.41 -0.66
N ARG A 195 -13.97 -14.88 -1.12
CA ARG A 195 -14.08 -15.85 -2.21
C ARG A 195 -13.58 -15.29 -3.54
N ARG A 196 -13.57 -13.96 -3.71
CA ARG A 196 -13.01 -13.28 -4.90
C ARG A 196 -11.50 -13.48 -5.03
N PHE A 197 -10.82 -13.77 -3.92
CA PHE A 197 -9.37 -13.86 -3.83
C PHE A 197 -8.94 -15.22 -3.26
N SER A 198 -9.40 -16.32 -3.88
CA SER A 198 -9.18 -17.67 -3.35
C SER A 198 -7.71 -18.08 -3.25
N SER A 199 -6.83 -17.51 -4.08
CA SER A 199 -5.38 -17.79 -4.07
C SER A 199 -4.65 -17.16 -2.87
N THR A 200 -5.22 -16.12 -2.24
CA THR A 200 -4.54 -15.35 -1.20
C THR A 200 -4.32 -16.14 0.09
N LYS A 201 -5.17 -17.13 0.36
CA LYS A 201 -4.99 -18.05 1.48
C LYS A 201 -3.71 -18.87 1.34
N ASP A 202 -3.47 -19.42 0.15
CA ASP A 202 -2.27 -20.21 -0.13
C ASP A 202 -1.03 -19.32 -0.10
N LEU A 203 -1.11 -18.09 -0.63
CA LEU A 203 -0.03 -17.10 -0.54
C LEU A 203 0.33 -16.74 0.91
N PHE A 204 -0.66 -16.66 1.81
CA PHE A 204 -0.40 -16.43 3.24
C PHE A 204 0.31 -17.62 3.87
N ASP A 205 -0.20 -18.84 3.67
CA ASP A 205 0.41 -20.04 4.24
C ASP A 205 1.84 -20.24 3.69
N GLU A 206 2.07 -20.01 2.40
CA GLU A 206 3.39 -20.02 1.75
C GLU A 206 4.32 -18.95 2.35
N TYR A 207 3.86 -17.70 2.48
CA TYR A 207 4.62 -16.63 3.12
C TYR A 207 5.02 -17.00 4.55
N VAL A 208 4.10 -17.56 5.32
CA VAL A 208 4.40 -18.00 6.68
C VAL A 208 5.51 -19.03 6.67
N GLN A 209 5.50 -20.03 5.77
CA GLN A 209 6.55 -21.04 5.67
C GLN A 209 7.91 -20.47 5.22
N GLU A 210 7.92 -19.55 4.26
CA GLU A 210 9.13 -19.02 3.64
C GLU A 210 9.80 -17.92 4.46
N ARG A 211 9.04 -17.15 5.25
CA ARG A 211 9.58 -15.97 5.91
C ARG A 211 10.62 -16.33 6.98
N HIS A 212 11.65 -15.50 7.09
CA HIS A 212 12.54 -15.51 8.24
C HIS A 212 11.82 -14.90 9.45
N HIS A 213 11.39 -15.77 10.37
CA HIS A 213 10.62 -15.35 11.54
C HIS A 213 11.40 -14.35 12.40
N SER A 214 10.85 -13.14 12.56
CA SER A 214 11.28 -12.22 13.62
C SER A 214 10.41 -12.37 14.87
N HIS A 215 11.06 -12.69 15.98
CA HIS A 215 10.43 -12.64 17.30
C HIS A 215 10.01 -11.23 17.68
N ASP A 216 10.70 -10.18 17.22
CA ASP A 216 10.36 -8.80 17.55
C ASP A 216 9.11 -8.35 16.81
N ALA A 217 8.97 -8.67 15.53
CA ALA A 217 7.72 -8.44 14.79
C ALA A 217 6.53 -9.14 15.48
N SER A 218 6.73 -10.40 15.90
CA SER A 218 5.71 -11.18 16.61
C SER A 218 5.34 -10.56 17.97
N LYS A 219 6.30 -9.99 18.69
CA LYS A 219 6.04 -9.25 19.93
C LYS A 219 5.38 -7.89 19.64
N GLY A 220 5.67 -7.24 18.52
CA GLY A 220 4.97 -6.06 18.01
C GLY A 220 3.47 -6.34 17.85
N VAL A 221 3.12 -7.46 17.22
CA VAL A 221 1.73 -7.92 17.13
C VAL A 221 1.11 -8.14 18.51
N CYS A 222 1.82 -8.84 19.41
CA CYS A 222 1.31 -9.09 20.77
C CYS A 222 1.10 -7.78 21.55
N ARG A 223 1.97 -6.80 21.37
CA ARG A 223 1.88 -5.48 22.00
C ARG A 223 0.64 -4.73 21.51
N ALA A 224 0.44 -4.64 20.20
CA ALA A 224 -0.72 -4.00 19.59
C ALA A 224 -2.04 -4.68 20.02
N LEU A 225 -2.08 -6.02 20.04
CA LEU A 225 -3.22 -6.77 20.57
C LEU A 225 -3.54 -6.40 22.02
N ARG A 226 -2.51 -6.30 22.87
CA ARG A 226 -2.68 -5.94 24.27
C ARG A 226 -3.19 -4.51 24.43
N ALA A 227 -2.77 -3.57 23.58
CA ALA A 227 -3.28 -2.21 23.58
C ALA A 227 -4.80 -2.18 23.29
N PHE A 228 -5.24 -2.85 22.21
CA PHE A 228 -6.67 -2.98 21.89
C PHE A 228 -7.49 -3.65 22.99
N ILE A 229 -6.93 -4.63 23.71
CA ILE A 229 -7.60 -5.29 24.84
C ILE A 229 -7.66 -4.38 26.08
N SER A 230 -6.67 -3.52 26.27
CA SER A 230 -6.56 -2.65 27.46
C SER A 230 -7.50 -1.44 27.38
N ARG A 231 -7.90 -1.04 26.17
CA ARG A 231 -8.83 0.09 25.91
C ARG A 231 -10.16 -0.40 25.28
N PRO A 232 -10.90 -1.32 25.91
CA PRO A 232 -12.09 -1.94 25.29
C PRO A 232 -13.29 -1.00 25.16
N TYR A 233 -13.25 0.16 25.82
CA TYR A 233 -14.33 1.15 25.81
C TYR A 233 -14.19 2.17 24.67
N GLU A 234 -13.04 2.22 24.01
CA GLU A 234 -12.86 3.03 22.82
C GLU A 234 -13.47 2.29 21.62
N VAL A 235 -14.42 2.95 20.94
CA VAL A 235 -15.20 2.33 19.85
C VAL A 235 -14.30 1.82 18.73
N GLU A 236 -13.22 2.55 18.43
CA GLU A 236 -12.25 2.18 17.41
C GLU A 236 -11.48 0.92 17.79
N ASP A 237 -10.91 0.88 18.99
CA ASP A 237 -10.16 -0.28 19.51
C ASP A 237 -11.03 -1.51 19.68
N ALA A 238 -12.27 -1.36 20.14
CA ALA A 238 -13.23 -2.46 20.21
C ALA A 238 -13.55 -3.03 18.81
N ARG A 239 -13.64 -2.16 17.80
CA ARG A 239 -13.86 -2.57 16.40
C ARG A 239 -12.64 -3.29 15.83
N GLU A 240 -11.44 -2.77 16.06
CA GLU A 240 -10.19 -3.40 15.62
C GLU A 240 -9.95 -4.74 16.34
N LEU A 241 -10.24 -4.84 17.64
CA LEU A 241 -10.18 -6.10 18.38
C LEU A 241 -11.16 -7.13 17.80
N ARG A 242 -12.43 -6.76 17.58
CA ARG A 242 -13.42 -7.65 16.96
C ARG A 242 -12.99 -8.10 15.56
N SER A 243 -12.45 -7.18 14.76
CA SER A 243 -11.89 -7.48 13.44
C SER A 243 -10.76 -8.51 13.55
N THR A 244 -9.83 -8.29 14.46
CA THR A 244 -8.69 -9.18 14.69
C THR A 244 -9.12 -10.58 15.14
N LEU A 245 -10.14 -10.69 16.01
CA LEU A 245 -10.67 -11.98 16.46
C LEU A 245 -11.25 -12.82 15.32
N LYS A 246 -11.84 -12.19 14.28
CA LYS A 246 -12.34 -12.92 13.10
C LYS A 246 -11.22 -13.64 12.35
N VAL A 247 -9.99 -13.14 12.39
CA VAL A 247 -8.81 -13.74 11.73
C VAL A 247 -7.79 -14.26 12.74
N SER A 248 -8.21 -14.50 13.98
CA SER A 248 -7.37 -14.91 15.11
C SER A 248 -6.47 -16.11 14.80
N GLY A 249 -6.99 -17.14 14.11
CA GLY A 249 -6.18 -18.30 13.74
C GLY A 249 -4.98 -17.95 12.83
N GLN A 250 -5.15 -17.00 11.91
CA GLN A 250 -4.07 -16.55 11.03
C GLN A 250 -3.12 -15.60 11.73
N VAL A 251 -3.63 -14.73 12.61
CA VAL A 251 -2.81 -13.88 13.47
C VAL A 251 -1.93 -14.74 14.38
N VAL A 252 -2.49 -15.79 14.99
CA VAL A 252 -1.73 -16.74 15.81
C VAL A 252 -0.69 -17.47 14.96
N LYS A 253 -1.03 -17.98 13.77
CA LYS A 253 -0.04 -18.55 12.83
C LYS A 253 1.10 -17.56 12.52
N PHE A 254 0.77 -16.29 12.30
CA PHE A 254 1.75 -15.22 12.07
C PHE A 254 2.59 -14.92 13.32
N ILE A 255 2.11 -15.14 14.54
CA ILE A 255 2.93 -14.97 15.75
C ILE A 255 3.81 -16.21 15.99
N THR A 256 3.23 -17.40 15.85
CA THR A 256 3.79 -18.65 16.38
C THR A 256 4.64 -19.43 15.39
N ASN A 257 4.73 -19.01 14.12
CA ASN A 257 5.52 -19.80 13.18
C ASN A 257 6.97 -19.91 13.67
N ARG A 258 7.44 -21.13 13.90
CA ARG A 258 8.75 -21.35 14.51
C ARG A 258 9.80 -21.31 13.41
N GLY A 259 10.38 -20.13 13.16
CA GLY A 259 11.70 -20.09 12.53
C GLY A 259 12.71 -20.75 13.47
N GLU A 260 13.58 -21.62 12.96
CA GLU A 260 14.62 -22.31 13.73
C GLU A 260 15.71 -21.38 14.30
N SER A 261 15.61 -20.07 14.05
CA SER A 261 16.67 -19.07 14.25
C SER A 261 16.61 -18.30 15.57
N GLY A 262 15.65 -18.57 16.45
CA GLY A 262 15.48 -17.86 17.71
C GLY A 262 16.40 -18.33 18.84
N SER A 263 17.13 -17.42 19.49
CA SER A 263 17.85 -17.76 20.72
C SER A 263 16.86 -18.20 21.83
N PRO A 264 17.24 -19.10 22.76
CA PRO A 264 16.34 -19.58 23.83
C PRO A 264 15.74 -18.46 24.69
N ARG A 265 16.45 -17.34 24.83
CA ARG A 265 15.95 -16.14 25.54
C ARG A 265 14.87 -15.41 24.74
N SER A 266 15.02 -15.33 23.42
CA SER A 266 14.03 -14.68 22.56
C SER A 266 12.73 -15.48 22.48
N THR A 267 12.82 -16.81 22.40
CA THR A 267 11.67 -17.71 22.41
C THR A 267 10.90 -17.64 23.73
N ALA A 268 11.58 -17.60 24.87
CA ALA A 268 10.96 -17.38 26.18
C ALA A 268 10.27 -16.01 26.29
N SER A 269 10.91 -14.95 25.78
CA SER A 269 10.33 -13.60 25.75
C SER A 269 9.05 -13.54 24.90
N LEU A 270 9.04 -14.18 23.73
CA LEU A 270 7.83 -14.27 22.91
C LEU A 270 6.72 -15.08 23.60
N SER A 271 7.07 -16.21 24.24
CA SER A 271 6.11 -17.02 25.00
C SER A 271 5.44 -16.20 26.12
N ASN A 272 6.22 -15.37 26.82
CA ASN A 272 5.69 -14.47 27.85
C ASN A 272 4.76 -13.39 27.25
N ALA A 273 5.10 -12.84 26.09
CA ALA A 273 4.26 -11.87 25.39
C ALA A 273 2.91 -12.47 24.97
N VAL A 274 2.93 -13.68 24.39
CA VAL A 274 1.71 -14.43 24.03
C VAL A 274 0.87 -14.73 25.27
N SER A 275 1.51 -15.20 26.34
CA SER A 275 0.82 -15.50 27.61
C SER A 275 0.15 -14.25 28.19
N SER A 276 0.82 -13.09 28.12
CA SER A 276 0.27 -11.80 28.55
C SER A 276 -0.99 -11.41 27.78
N VAL A 277 -1.00 -11.58 26.45
CA VAL A 277 -2.19 -11.33 25.62
C VAL A 277 -3.34 -12.26 26.00
N LEU A 278 -3.07 -13.55 26.20
CA LEU A 278 -4.09 -14.53 26.60
C LEU A 278 -4.68 -14.20 27.98
N VAL A 279 -3.85 -13.84 28.95
CA VAL A 279 -4.32 -13.40 30.27
C VAL A 279 -5.18 -12.14 30.15
N ALA A 280 -4.79 -11.17 29.34
CA ALA A 280 -5.57 -9.96 29.10
C ALA A 280 -6.94 -10.28 28.47
N LEU A 281 -6.99 -11.17 27.47
CA LEU A 281 -8.25 -11.66 26.88
C LEU A 281 -9.14 -12.37 27.89
N VAL A 282 -8.57 -13.26 28.72
CA VAL A 282 -9.34 -13.95 29.76
C VAL A 282 -9.92 -12.97 30.77
N ASN A 283 -9.15 -11.95 31.17
CA ASN A 283 -9.64 -10.91 32.07
C ASN A 283 -10.75 -10.07 31.42
N LEU A 284 -10.63 -9.76 30.13
CA LEU A 284 -11.68 -9.08 29.36
C LEU A 284 -12.98 -9.90 29.32
N MET A 285 -12.89 -11.21 29.03
CA MET A 285 -14.05 -12.11 28.98
C MET A 285 -14.71 -12.35 30.35
N ARG A 286 -13.95 -12.21 31.44
CA ARG A 286 -14.47 -12.33 32.82
C ARG A 286 -15.13 -11.05 33.32
N ASN A 287 -15.05 -9.94 32.58
CA ASN A 287 -15.60 -8.66 32.98
C ASN A 287 -17.15 -8.69 32.88
N PRO A 288 -17.90 -8.53 33.98
CA PRO A 288 -19.34 -8.78 34.04
C PRO A 288 -20.22 -7.64 33.46
N ARG A 289 -19.68 -6.74 32.63
CA ARG A 289 -20.46 -5.63 32.05
C ARG A 289 -21.01 -6.02 30.67
N GLU A 290 -22.33 -6.19 30.59
CA GLU A 290 -23.07 -6.65 29.40
C GLU A 290 -22.96 -5.69 28.18
N ASP A 291 -22.64 -4.41 28.40
CA ASP A 291 -22.45 -3.40 27.34
C ASP A 291 -21.28 -3.71 26.37
N LEU A 292 -20.41 -4.67 26.73
CA LEU A 292 -19.26 -5.13 25.93
C LEU A 292 -19.68 -6.07 24.79
N TYR A 293 -20.84 -6.71 24.89
CA TYR A 293 -21.40 -7.58 23.85
C TYR A 293 -22.38 -6.76 23.04
N GLY A 294 -21.91 -6.14 21.95
CA GLY A 294 -22.80 -5.50 20.98
C GLY A 294 -23.99 -6.42 20.67
N THR A 295 -25.20 -5.86 20.68
CA THR A 295 -26.53 -6.50 20.66
C THR A 295 -26.88 -7.29 19.39
N GLN A 296 -25.93 -8.04 18.82
CA GLN A 296 -26.20 -9.04 17.79
C GLN A 296 -25.42 -10.32 18.09
N THR A 297 -25.90 -11.05 19.10
CA THR A 297 -25.63 -12.48 19.24
C THR A 297 -26.96 -13.20 19.09
N ILE A 298 -27.14 -13.82 17.93
CA ILE A 298 -27.98 -15.01 17.66
C ILE A 298 -29.50 -14.81 17.71
N LEU A 299 -30.09 -14.65 16.52
CA LEU A 299 -31.31 -15.35 16.11
C LEU A 299 -31.04 -16.01 14.75
#